data_AF-A0A929YF59-F1
#
_entry.id   AF-A0A929YF59-F1
#
_cell.length_a   1.000
_cell.length_b   1.000
_cell.length_c   1.000
_cell.angle_alpha   90.00
_cell.angle_beta   90.00
_cell.angle_gamma   90.00
#
_symmetry.space_group_name_H-M   'P 1'
#
loop_
_entity.id
_entity.type
_entity.pdbx_description
1 polymer ?
#
loop_
_entity_poly.entity_id
_entity_poly.type
_entity_poly.pdbx_seq_one_letter_code
_entity_poly.pdbx_strand_id
1 'polypeptide(L)'
;MNNSKNQYPQMTYKQAVEYCKYWADQIRHKGLDLLTTDYGEVMRVSDQLAYVLYMQTWIDPQKYYPLYQVRTYVINIDYNNYTDRALWEKLLELIDDLPEEYGKNNYPQMTYKQAVKHCTHWADQIRADGLDLLTTDYVAAIGISDRLAYVLYMQTWIDPQKYYPLYQVRTY
;
A
#
# COMPACT_ATOMS: atom_id res chain seq x y z
N MET A 1 15.20 -37.83 5.98
CA MET A 1 14.07 -37.05 5.41
C MET A 1 14.37 -35.58 5.62
N ASN A 2 14.86 -34.88 4.59
CA ASN A 2 15.09 -33.45 4.63
C ASN A 2 13.80 -32.73 4.24
N ASN A 3 13.10 -32.14 5.22
CA ASN A 3 12.04 -31.16 4.95
C ASN A 3 12.69 -29.83 4.57
N SER A 4 13.23 -29.73 3.36
CA SER A 4 13.52 -28.43 2.74
C SER A 4 12.18 -27.81 2.35
N LYS A 5 11.50 -27.16 3.29
CA LYS A 5 10.41 -26.24 2.97
C LYS A 5 11.01 -25.21 2.01
N ASN A 6 10.51 -25.14 0.78
CA ASN A 6 10.83 -24.10 -0.19
C ASN A 6 10.66 -22.73 0.47
N GLN A 7 11.74 -22.18 1.01
CA GLN A 7 11.72 -20.86 1.62
C GLN A 7 12.17 -19.88 0.56
N TYR A 8 11.24 -19.05 0.10
CA TYR A 8 11.56 -17.96 -0.83
C TYR A 8 12.70 -17.11 -0.26
N PRO A 9 13.72 -16.74 -1.07
CA PRO A 9 14.81 -15.90 -0.62
C PRO A 9 14.29 -14.62 0.03
N GLN A 10 14.76 -14.34 1.25
CA GLN A 10 14.41 -13.12 1.96
C GLN A 10 15.38 -12.02 1.54
N MET A 11 14.85 -10.93 1.02
CA MET A 11 15.59 -9.73 0.65
C MET A 11 15.83 -8.85 1.87
N THR A 12 16.93 -8.12 1.88
CA THR A 12 17.08 -6.94 2.74
C THR A 12 16.15 -5.82 2.29
N TYR A 13 15.95 -4.80 3.14
CA TYR A 13 15.15 -3.63 2.77
C TYR A 13 15.63 -2.98 1.47
N LYS A 14 16.93 -2.72 1.37
CA LYS A 14 17.55 -2.13 0.18
C LYS A 14 17.29 -2.97 -1.07
N GLN A 15 17.49 -4.28 -0.98
CA GLN A 15 17.22 -5.20 -2.09
C GLN A 15 15.74 -5.18 -2.51
N ALA A 16 14.81 -5.12 -1.56
CA ALA A 16 13.39 -5.04 -1.89
C ALA A 16 13.02 -3.71 -2.58
N VAL A 17 13.60 -2.58 -2.13
CA VAL A 17 13.41 -1.28 -2.81
C VAL A 17 13.99 -1.29 -4.21
N GLU A 18 15.22 -1.79 -4.40
CA GLU A 18 15.84 -1.95 -5.71
C GLU A 18 15.00 -2.86 -6.63
N TYR A 19 14.44 -3.93 -6.07
CA TYR A 19 13.55 -4.83 -6.79
C TYR A 19 12.25 -4.16 -7.25
N CYS A 20 11.62 -3.36 -6.39
CA CYS A 20 10.46 -2.54 -6.76
C CYS A 20 10.79 -1.54 -7.87
N LYS A 21 11.92 -0.82 -7.74
CA LYS A 21 12.37 0.16 -8.75
C LYS A 21 12.65 -0.51 -10.10
N TYR A 22 13.30 -1.67 -10.10
CA TYR A 22 13.49 -2.47 -11.32
C TYR A 22 12.16 -2.79 -12.00
N TRP A 23 11.15 -3.23 -11.26
CA TRP A 23 9.84 -3.54 -11.82
C TRP A 23 9.07 -2.32 -12.30
N ALA A 24 9.20 -1.18 -11.61
CA ALA A 24 8.65 0.08 -12.10
C ALA A 24 9.24 0.46 -13.46
N ASP A 25 10.55 0.26 -13.64
CA ASP A 25 11.20 0.48 -14.95
C ASP A 25 10.70 -0.51 -16.01
N GLN A 26 10.49 -1.79 -15.65
CA GLN A 26 9.89 -2.77 -16.57
C GLN A 26 8.46 -2.37 -16.99
N ILE A 27 7.65 -1.89 -16.04
CA ILE A 27 6.28 -1.42 -16.29
C ILE A 27 6.30 -0.20 -17.22
N ARG A 28 7.15 0.79 -16.93
CA ARG A 28 7.31 2.00 -17.76
C ARG A 28 7.81 1.68 -19.16
N HIS A 29 8.79 0.78 -19.29
CA HIS A 29 9.34 0.37 -20.57
C HIS A 29 8.28 -0.31 -21.47
N LYS A 30 7.39 -1.12 -20.88
CA LYS A 30 6.28 -1.73 -21.61
C LYS A 30 5.16 -0.75 -21.95
N GLY A 31 4.96 0.25 -21.08
CA GLY A 31 3.90 1.24 -21.21
C GLY A 31 2.60 0.76 -20.57
N LEU A 32 1.90 1.68 -19.89
CA LEU A 32 0.65 1.38 -19.20
C LEU A 32 -0.46 0.94 -20.16
N ASP A 33 -0.50 1.51 -21.36
CA ASP A 33 -1.52 1.17 -22.37
C ASP A 33 -1.47 -0.32 -22.74
N LEU A 34 -0.27 -0.90 -22.83
CA LEU A 34 -0.08 -2.33 -23.09
C LEU A 34 -0.50 -3.19 -21.89
N LEU A 35 -0.15 -2.78 -20.66
CA LEU A 35 -0.52 -3.51 -19.44
C LEU A 35 -2.02 -3.52 -19.17
N THR A 36 -2.72 -2.44 -19.53
CA THR A 36 -4.18 -2.35 -19.41
C THR A 36 -4.94 -3.12 -20.51
N THR A 37 -4.25 -3.72 -21.48
CA THR A 37 -4.86 -4.46 -22.60
C THR A 37 -4.39 -5.90 -22.74
N ASP A 38 -3.29 -6.28 -22.09
CA ASP A 38 -2.74 -7.65 -22.08
C ASP A 38 -2.68 -8.22 -20.66
N TYR A 39 -3.67 -9.05 -20.33
CA TYR A 39 -3.74 -9.74 -19.04
C TYR A 39 -2.53 -10.66 -18.76
N GLY A 40 -1.88 -11.20 -19.79
CA GLY A 40 -0.69 -12.04 -19.63
C GLY A 40 0.48 -11.26 -19.03
N GLU A 41 0.60 -9.98 -19.36
CA GLU A 41 1.60 -9.10 -18.78
C GLU A 41 1.32 -8.73 -17.34
N VAL A 42 0.04 -8.61 -16.98
CA VAL A 42 -0.39 -8.40 -15.60
C VAL A 42 -0.09 -9.61 -14.74
N MET A 43 -0.38 -10.82 -15.23
CA MET A 43 -0.02 -12.06 -14.54
C MET A 43 1.49 -12.13 -14.29
N ARG A 44 2.32 -11.67 -15.23
CA ARG A 44 3.77 -11.60 -15.05
C ARG A 44 4.16 -10.63 -13.92
N VAL A 45 3.55 -9.45 -13.84
CA VAL A 45 3.80 -8.50 -12.74
C VAL A 45 3.30 -9.05 -11.41
N SER A 46 2.12 -9.68 -11.38
CA SER A 46 1.60 -10.34 -10.17
C SER A 46 2.54 -11.44 -9.66
N ASP A 47 2.94 -12.36 -10.55
CA ASP A 47 3.78 -13.49 -10.16
C ASP A 47 5.20 -13.07 -9.76
N GLN A 48 5.74 -12.02 -10.38
CA GLN A 48 7.14 -11.64 -10.17
C GLN A 48 7.32 -10.47 -9.21
N LEU A 49 6.41 -9.49 -9.15
CA LEU A 49 6.47 -8.41 -8.17
C LEU A 49 5.60 -8.71 -6.95
N ALA A 50 4.29 -8.94 -7.13
CA ALA A 50 3.36 -9.08 -6.01
C ALA A 50 3.68 -10.27 -5.13
N TYR A 51 3.83 -11.45 -5.73
CA TYR A 51 4.12 -12.67 -4.99
C TYR A 51 5.48 -12.61 -4.28
N VAL A 52 6.51 -12.08 -4.93
CA VAL A 52 7.85 -11.96 -4.32
C VAL A 52 7.83 -11.03 -3.10
N LEU A 53 7.10 -9.90 -3.17
CA LEU A 53 6.90 -9.00 -2.03
C LEU A 53 6.02 -9.62 -0.94
N TYR A 54 4.98 -10.36 -1.32
CA TYR A 54 4.12 -11.11 -0.40
C TYR A 54 4.92 -12.10 0.46
N MET A 55 5.89 -12.79 -0.14
CA MET A 55 6.73 -13.77 0.53
C MET A 55 7.80 -13.17 1.47
N GLN A 56 7.96 -11.84 1.51
CA GLN A 56 8.86 -11.18 2.46
C GLN A 56 8.17 -11.05 3.82
N THR A 57 8.52 -11.95 4.75
CA THR A 57 7.83 -12.05 6.06
C THR A 57 8.12 -10.87 6.99
N TRP A 58 9.14 -10.08 6.68
CA TRP A 58 9.56 -8.94 7.46
C TRP A 58 8.87 -7.63 7.04
N ILE A 59 8.19 -7.58 5.88
CA ILE A 59 7.47 -6.39 5.43
C ILE A 59 6.24 -6.21 6.32
N ASP A 60 6.43 -5.37 7.32
CA ASP A 60 5.47 -5.06 8.37
C ASP A 60 4.91 -3.64 8.16
N PRO A 61 3.58 -3.46 8.26
CA PRO A 61 2.94 -2.16 8.07
C PRO A 61 3.32 -1.08 9.10
N GLN A 62 3.82 -1.43 10.29
CA GLN A 62 4.24 -0.42 11.29
C GLN A 62 5.68 0.05 11.04
N LYS A 63 6.54 -0.85 10.58
CA LYS A 63 7.98 -0.62 10.45
C LYS A 63 8.43 -0.25 9.03
N TYR A 64 7.81 -0.84 8.01
CA TYR A 64 8.21 -0.71 6.60
C TYR A 64 7.04 -0.25 5.73
N TYR A 65 6.29 0.74 6.23
CA TYR A 65 5.00 1.09 5.64
C TYR A 65 5.05 1.44 4.14
N PRO A 66 5.96 2.29 3.63
CA PRO A 66 5.98 2.60 2.19
C PRO A 66 6.10 1.33 1.33
N LEU A 67 6.95 0.39 1.76
CA LEU A 67 7.11 -0.89 1.08
C LEU A 67 5.90 -1.83 1.27
N TYR A 68 5.26 -1.77 2.44
CA TYR A 68 4.00 -2.46 2.70
C TYR A 68 2.89 -1.95 1.76
N GLN A 69 2.81 -0.64 1.49
CA GLN A 69 1.85 -0.09 0.53
C GLN A 69 2.09 -0.60 -0.87
N VAL A 70 3.34 -0.53 -1.36
CA VAL A 70 3.69 -1.07 -2.68
C VAL A 70 3.24 -2.53 -2.78
N ARG A 71 3.52 -3.34 -1.76
CA ARG A 71 3.08 -4.74 -1.69
C ARG A 71 1.55 -4.87 -1.75
N THR A 72 0.82 -4.12 -0.94
CA THR A 72 -0.65 -4.18 -0.89
C THR A 72 -1.27 -3.75 -2.22
N TYR A 73 -0.79 -2.66 -2.80
CA TYR A 73 -1.28 -2.14 -4.08
C TYR A 73 -1.03 -3.12 -5.22
N VAL A 74 0.18 -3.66 -5.35
CA VAL A 74 0.47 -4.61 -6.43
C VAL A 74 -0.33 -5.92 -6.27
N ILE A 75 -0.63 -6.36 -5.04
CA ILE A 75 -1.50 -7.54 -4.79
C ILE A 75 -2.95 -7.25 -5.16
N ASN A 76 -3.42 -6.01 -4.97
CA ASN A 76 -4.79 -5.63 -5.25
C ASN A 76 -5.06 -5.37 -6.74
N ILE A 77 -4.01 -5.26 -7.57
CA ILE A 77 -4.16 -5.23 -9.03
C ILE A 77 -4.40 -6.67 -9.51
N ASP A 78 -5.62 -6.97 -9.91
CA ASP A 78 -6.09 -8.31 -10.26
C ASP A 78 -6.86 -8.31 -11.60
N TYR A 79 -7.41 -9.47 -11.97
CA TYR A 79 -8.21 -9.64 -13.17
C TYR A 79 -9.39 -8.65 -13.31
N ASN A 80 -9.94 -8.15 -12.21
CA ASN A 80 -11.12 -7.30 -12.23
C ASN A 80 -10.77 -5.83 -12.47
N ASN A 81 -9.57 -5.38 -12.10
CA ASN A 81 -9.21 -3.95 -12.09
C ASN A 81 -7.90 -3.62 -12.83
N TYR A 82 -7.18 -4.59 -13.40
CA TYR A 82 -5.92 -4.32 -14.11
C TYR A 82 -6.03 -3.39 -15.32
N THR A 83 -7.23 -3.20 -15.87
CA THR A 83 -7.47 -2.27 -16.98
C THR A 83 -7.54 -0.81 -16.50
N ASP A 84 -7.63 -0.59 -15.19
CA ASP A 84 -7.62 0.74 -14.59
C ASP A 84 -6.18 1.29 -14.55
N ARG A 85 -5.92 2.20 -15.49
CA ARG A 85 -4.65 2.92 -15.61
C ARG A 85 -4.28 3.65 -14.33
N ALA A 86 -5.23 4.22 -13.60
CA ALA A 86 -4.96 5.03 -12.42
C ALA A 86 -4.37 4.18 -11.28
N LEU A 87 -4.71 2.89 -11.21
CA LEU A 87 -4.09 1.96 -10.26
C LEU A 87 -2.62 1.71 -10.55
N TRP A 88 -2.27 1.56 -11.83
CA TRP A 88 -0.87 1.41 -12.24
C TRP A 88 -0.06 2.68 -11.99
N GLU A 89 -0.64 3.84 -12.30
CA GLU A 89 -0.02 5.13 -12.01
C GLU A 89 0.22 5.30 -10.51
N LYS A 90 -0.75 4.93 -9.68
CA LYS A 90 -0.61 4.98 -8.23
C LYS A 90 0.46 4.00 -7.71
N LEU A 91 0.53 2.79 -8.26
CA LEU A 91 1.60 1.83 -7.91
C LEU A 91 2.98 2.41 -8.23
N LEU A 92 3.14 3.03 -9.40
CA LEU A 92 4.41 3.64 -9.80
C LEU A 92 4.79 4.82 -8.89
N GLU A 93 3.83 5.68 -8.54
CA GLU A 93 4.01 6.77 -7.57
C GLU A 93 4.54 6.24 -6.22
N LEU A 94 3.91 5.19 -5.68
CA LEU A 94 4.31 4.58 -4.42
C LEU A 94 5.72 3.97 -4.48
N ILE A 95 6.13 3.41 -5.62
CA ILE A 95 7.48 2.88 -5.82
C ILE A 95 8.52 4.01 -5.89
N ASP A 96 8.18 5.12 -6.55
CA ASP A 96 9.06 6.29 -6.66
C ASP A 96 9.31 6.95 -5.30
N ASP A 97 8.29 6.97 -4.44
CA ASP A 97 8.35 7.52 -3.09
C ASP A 97 9.01 6.58 -2.05
N LEU A 98 9.47 5.39 -2.45
CA LEU A 98 10.16 4.48 -1.54
C LEU A 98 11.48 5.08 -1.02
N PRO A 99 11.68 5.19 0.31
CA PRO A 99 12.92 5.70 0.85
C PRO A 99 14.09 4.73 0.57
N GLU A 100 15.24 5.27 0.19
CA GLU A 100 16.43 4.46 -0.15
C GLU A 100 17.09 3.82 1.08
N GLU A 101 16.97 4.49 2.23
CA GLU A 101 17.54 4.02 3.50
C GLU A 101 16.45 3.74 4.54
N TYR A 102 16.68 2.68 5.29
CA TYR A 102 15.85 2.30 6.42
C TYR A 102 16.06 3.25 7.61
N GLY A 103 15.02 3.47 8.42
CA GLY A 103 15.23 3.72 9.86
C GLY A 103 14.60 4.96 10.45
N LYS A 104 13.70 5.65 9.76
CA LYS A 104 12.91 6.71 10.38
C LYS A 104 11.46 6.63 9.95
N ASN A 105 10.66 5.94 10.75
CA ASN A 105 9.23 6.22 10.77
C ASN A 105 9.05 7.63 11.38
N ASN A 106 9.22 8.65 10.54
CA ASN A 106 9.16 10.06 10.92
C ASN A 106 7.71 10.57 11.04
N TYR A 107 6.72 9.67 11.05
CA TYR A 107 5.33 10.10 11.15
C TYR A 107 5.11 10.86 12.46
N PRO A 108 4.69 12.15 12.37
CA PRO A 108 4.42 12.94 13.55
C PRO A 108 3.41 12.22 14.44
N GLN A 109 3.78 12.02 15.70
CA GLN A 109 2.85 11.48 16.68
C GLN A 109 1.84 12.57 17.05
N MET A 110 0.57 12.20 16.95
CA MET A 110 -0.56 13.03 17.32
C MET A 110 -0.95 12.75 18.77
N THR A 111 -1.39 13.78 19.48
CA THR A 111 -2.20 13.61 20.69
C THR A 111 -3.55 12.99 20.34
N TYR A 112 -4.26 12.44 21.34
CA TYR A 112 -5.63 11.96 21.16
C TYR A 112 -6.54 13.02 20.51
N LYS A 113 -6.46 14.27 20.96
CA LYS A 113 -7.25 15.38 20.41
C LYS A 113 -6.94 15.66 18.93
N GLN A 114 -5.67 15.57 18.54
CA GLN A 114 -5.26 15.74 17.15
C GLN A 114 -5.74 14.56 16.27
N ALA A 115 -5.64 13.32 16.75
CA ALA A 115 -6.15 12.16 16.04
C ALA A 115 -7.68 12.24 15.83
N VAL A 116 -8.45 12.64 16.84
CA VAL A 116 -9.91 12.85 16.71
C VAL A 116 -10.22 13.95 15.69
N LYS A 117 -9.48 15.06 15.72
CA LYS A 117 -9.65 16.14 14.73
C LYS A 117 -9.34 15.67 13.31
N HIS A 118 -8.30 14.86 13.13
CA HIS A 118 -7.95 14.24 11.84
C HIS A 118 -9.09 13.36 11.32
N CYS A 119 -9.63 12.47 12.17
CA CYS A 119 -10.76 11.62 11.79
C CYS A 119 -12.00 12.45 11.43
N THR A 120 -12.28 13.51 12.19
CA THR A 120 -13.45 14.37 11.94
C THR A 120 -13.32 15.09 10.61
N HIS A 121 -12.14 15.65 10.32
CA HIS A 121 -11.86 16.32 9.05
C HIS A 121 -12.11 15.40 7.84
N TRP A 122 -11.58 14.18 7.89
CA TRP A 122 -11.75 13.22 6.80
C TRP A 122 -13.17 12.65 6.72
N ALA A 123 -13.86 12.50 7.85
CA ALA A 123 -15.29 12.15 7.84
C ALA A 123 -16.13 13.25 7.18
N ASP A 124 -15.82 14.52 7.42
CA ASP A 124 -16.49 15.65 6.76
C ASP A 124 -16.17 15.69 5.26
N GLN A 125 -14.91 15.42 4.88
CA GLN A 125 -14.50 15.31 3.48
C GLN A 125 -15.25 14.20 2.75
N ILE A 126 -15.34 13.00 3.33
CA ILE A 126 -16.10 11.87 2.76
C ILE A 126 -17.58 12.23 2.55
N ARG A 127 -18.19 12.95 3.51
CA ARG A 127 -19.58 13.39 3.37
C ARG A 127 -19.74 14.45 2.26
N ALA A 128 -18.75 15.32 2.09
CA ALA A 128 -18.77 16.38 1.09
C ALA A 128 -18.55 15.83 -0.33
N ASP A 129 -17.61 14.91 -0.50
CA ASP A 129 -17.29 14.28 -1.79
C ASP A 129 -18.42 13.33 -2.26
N GLY A 130 -19.22 12.84 -1.32
CA GLY A 130 -20.30 11.90 -1.57
C GLY A 130 -19.82 10.45 -1.63
N LEU A 131 -20.61 9.55 -1.06
CA LEU A 131 -20.28 8.11 -1.03
C LEU A 131 -20.22 7.49 -2.42
N ASP A 132 -20.91 8.07 -3.40
CA ASP A 132 -20.91 7.59 -4.78
C ASP A 132 -19.51 7.66 -5.40
N LEU A 133 -18.73 8.70 -5.12
CA LEU A 133 -17.35 8.81 -5.59
C LEU A 133 -16.49 7.64 -5.06
N LEU A 134 -16.58 7.35 -3.77
CA LEU A 134 -15.73 6.34 -3.12
C LEU A 134 -16.18 4.90 -3.41
N THR A 135 -17.40 4.70 -3.90
CA THR A 135 -17.91 3.40 -4.30
C THR A 135 -17.70 3.11 -5.78
N THR A 136 -17.41 4.13 -6.59
CA THR A 136 -17.22 4.01 -8.05
C THR A 136 -15.79 4.24 -8.50
N ASP A 137 -14.99 4.98 -7.73
CA ASP A 137 -13.57 5.22 -7.99
C ASP A 137 -12.71 4.60 -6.88
N TYR A 138 -12.11 3.46 -7.20
CA TYR A 138 -11.27 2.71 -6.26
C TYR A 138 -10.01 3.49 -5.88
N VAL A 139 -9.42 4.26 -6.81
CA VAL A 139 -8.22 5.08 -6.52
C VAL A 139 -8.57 6.22 -5.58
N ALA A 140 -9.71 6.88 -5.77
CA ALA A 140 -10.20 7.90 -4.85
C ALA A 140 -10.47 7.30 -3.45
N ALA A 141 -11.11 6.13 -3.39
CA ALA A 141 -11.39 5.44 -2.14
C ALA A 141 -10.11 5.08 -1.37
N ILE A 142 -9.11 4.51 -2.05
CA ILE A 142 -7.83 4.20 -1.40
C ILE A 142 -7.09 5.48 -1.02
N GLY A 143 -7.10 6.51 -1.87
CA GLY A 143 -6.47 7.79 -1.57
C GLY A 143 -7.00 8.45 -0.30
N ILE A 144 -8.31 8.34 -0.03
CA ILE A 144 -8.90 8.77 1.24
C ILE A 144 -8.48 7.84 2.39
N SER A 145 -8.51 6.52 2.19
CA SER A 145 -8.08 5.55 3.20
C SER A 145 -6.62 5.77 3.64
N ASP A 146 -5.72 6.00 2.69
CA ASP A 146 -4.30 6.32 2.91
C ASP A 146 -4.09 7.66 3.63
N ARG A 147 -5.06 8.57 3.61
CA ARG A 147 -4.94 9.85 4.34
C ARG A 147 -5.66 9.82 5.68
N LEU A 148 -6.75 9.06 5.80
CA LEU A 148 -7.51 8.90 7.03
C LEU A 148 -6.89 7.83 7.93
N ALA A 149 -6.94 6.57 7.52
CA ALA A 149 -6.65 5.41 8.34
C ALA A 149 -5.14 5.22 8.55
N TYR A 150 -4.35 5.46 7.51
CA TYR A 150 -2.90 5.27 7.58
C TYR A 150 -2.24 6.16 8.65
N VAL A 151 -2.61 7.45 8.70
CA VAL A 151 -2.03 8.38 9.67
C VAL A 151 -2.31 7.90 11.10
N LEU A 152 -3.43 7.20 11.33
CA LEU A 152 -3.75 6.53 12.60
C LEU A 152 -2.95 5.23 12.80
N TYR A 153 -2.65 4.50 11.72
CA TYR A 153 -1.83 3.28 11.76
C TYR A 153 -0.45 3.55 12.37
N MET A 154 0.08 4.74 12.12
CA MET A 154 1.40 5.16 12.58
C MET A 154 1.43 5.69 14.02
N GLN A 155 0.29 5.76 14.70
CA GLN A 155 0.20 6.21 16.08
C GLN A 155 0.45 5.05 17.04
N THR A 156 1.63 5.02 17.65
CA THR A 156 2.06 3.88 18.48
C THR A 156 1.29 3.75 19.79
N TRP A 157 0.52 4.78 20.17
CA TRP A 157 -0.26 4.83 21.41
C TRP A 157 -1.71 4.38 21.25
N ILE A 158 -2.20 4.17 20.01
CA ILE A 158 -3.58 3.72 19.77
C ILE A 158 -3.69 2.24 20.15
N ASP A 159 -4.05 2.04 21.40
CA ASP A 159 -4.33 0.75 22.01
C ASP A 159 -5.80 0.32 21.77
N PRO A 160 -6.06 -0.92 21.32
CA PRO A 160 -7.40 -1.40 21.03
C PRO A 160 -8.34 -1.46 22.24
N GLN A 161 -7.81 -1.60 23.45
CA GLN A 161 -8.63 -1.70 24.66
C GLN A 161 -8.98 -0.32 25.21
N LYS A 162 -8.07 0.66 25.10
CA LYS A 162 -8.26 2.03 25.63
C LYS A 162 -8.89 2.98 24.63
N TYR A 163 -8.58 2.82 23.35
CA TYR A 163 -9.00 3.74 22.28
C TYR A 163 -9.71 2.99 21.15
N TYR A 164 -10.61 2.07 21.53
CA TYR A 164 -11.33 1.20 20.61
C TYR A 164 -11.92 1.93 19.38
N PRO A 165 -12.56 3.11 19.49
CA PRO A 165 -13.08 3.81 18.31
C PRO A 165 -11.98 4.23 17.30
N LEU A 166 -10.84 4.73 17.78
CA LEU A 166 -9.73 5.10 16.89
C LEU A 166 -9.06 3.86 16.29
N TYR A 167 -8.97 2.77 17.06
CA TYR A 167 -8.49 1.48 16.56
C TYR A 167 -9.39 0.94 15.44
N GLN A 168 -10.71 1.12 15.54
CA GLN A 168 -11.65 0.69 14.50
C GLN A 168 -11.43 1.48 13.21
N VAL A 169 -11.39 2.82 13.25
CA VAL A 169 -11.15 3.68 12.07
C VAL A 169 -9.79 3.38 11.41
N ARG A 170 -8.80 2.94 12.20
CA ARG A 170 -7.49 2.52 11.71
C ARG A 170 -7.52 1.19 10.95
N THR A 171 -8.51 0.34 11.20
CA THR A 171 -8.52 -1.08 10.80
C THR A 171 -9.62 -1.40 9.79
N TYR A 172 -10.75 -0.69 9.84
CA TYR A 172 -11.97 -0.88 9.06
C TYR A 172 -12.39 0.44 8.41
#